data_AF-S4PG60-F1
#
_entry.id   AF-S4PG60-F1
#
_cell.length_a   1.000
_cell.length_b   1.000
_cell.length_c   1.000
_cell.angle_alpha   90.00
_cell.angle_beta   90.00
_cell.angle_gamma   90.00
#
_symmetry.space_group_name_H-M   'P 1'
#
loop_
_entity.id
_entity.type
_entity.pdbx_description
1 polymer ?
#
loop_
_entity_poly.entity_id
_entity_poly.type
_entity_poly.pdbx_seq_one_letter_code
_entity_poly.pdbx_strand_id
1 'polypeptide(L)'
;ARHIATKYVYDVVVDAFCGAGGNTIQFAQTSKKVIAIDIDPVKLEMAKHNAAVYGVADRIEFIEGDFFEIGPTLSADMVFLSPPWGGPKYSEQLEYDIETMLEPKPASE
;
A
#
# COMPACT_ATOMS: atom_id res chain seq x y z
N ALA A 1 -2.80 1.24 -10.63
CA ALA A 1 -2.63 2.47 -9.82
C ALA A 1 -3.57 3.60 -10.27
N ARG A 2 -3.30 4.37 -11.34
CA ARG A 2 -4.10 5.58 -11.71
C ARG A 2 -5.61 5.36 -11.80
N HIS A 3 -6.05 4.32 -12.50
CA HIS A 3 -7.47 4.01 -12.68
C HIS A 3 -8.22 3.84 -11.34
N ILE A 4 -7.60 3.13 -10.39
CA ILE A 4 -8.17 2.88 -9.05
C ILE A 4 -8.27 4.21 -8.30
N ALA A 5 -7.17 4.98 -8.25
CA ALA A 5 -7.13 6.25 -7.54
C ALA A 5 -8.14 7.28 -8.08
N THR A 6 -8.40 7.31 -9.39
CA THR A 6 -9.41 8.21 -9.96
C THR A 6 -10.84 7.78 -9.69
N LYS A 7 -11.09 6.48 -9.48
CA LYS A 7 -12.43 5.94 -9.24
C LYS A 7 -12.83 6.03 -7.76
N TYR A 8 -11.86 5.89 -6.87
CA TYR A 8 -12.05 5.84 -5.42
C TYR A 8 -11.30 6.99 -4.77
N VAL A 9 -11.96 8.15 -4.71
CA VAL A 9 -11.40 9.37 -4.09
C VAL A 9 -11.99 9.53 -2.71
N TYR A 10 -11.11 9.57 -1.71
CA TYR A 10 -11.48 9.72 -0.30
C TYR A 10 -10.61 10.78 0.39
N ASP A 11 -10.95 11.13 1.63
CA ASP A 11 -10.17 12.12 2.37
C ASP A 11 -8.90 11.47 2.93
N VAL A 12 -9.02 10.28 3.53
CA VAL A 12 -7.90 9.52 4.10
C VAL A 12 -7.86 8.11 3.54
N VAL A 13 -6.77 7.77 2.84
CA VAL A 13 -6.50 6.43 2.29
C VAL A 13 -5.30 5.81 2.99
N VAL A 14 -5.41 4.55 3.40
CA VAL A 14 -4.27 3.75 3.87
C VAL A 14 -3.78 2.87 2.72
N ASP A 15 -2.50 2.94 2.38
CA ASP A 15 -1.79 1.95 1.55
C ASP A 15 -0.99 1.04 2.49
N ALA A 16 -1.54 -0.13 2.79
CA ALA A 16 -1.06 -1.01 3.86
C ALA A 16 0.29 -1.68 3.57
N PHE A 17 0.66 -1.79 2.30
CA PHE A 17 1.86 -2.47 1.82
C PHE A 17 2.45 -1.66 0.66
N CYS A 18 2.90 -0.44 0.97
CA CYS A 18 3.09 0.60 -0.05
C CYS A 18 4.27 0.36 -1.01
N GLY A 19 5.23 -0.51 -0.63
CA GLY A 19 6.40 -0.84 -1.42
C GLY A 19 7.17 0.41 -1.81
N ALA A 20 7.52 0.54 -3.09
CA ALA A 20 8.19 1.73 -3.62
C ALA A 20 7.23 2.91 -3.93
N GLY A 21 5.99 2.88 -3.42
CA GLY A 21 5.03 3.99 -3.47
C GLY A 21 4.18 4.08 -4.75
N GLY A 22 4.13 3.05 -5.59
CA GLY A 22 3.45 3.10 -6.89
C GLY A 22 1.95 3.44 -6.81
N ASN A 23 1.20 2.82 -5.88
CA ASN A 23 -0.21 3.12 -5.66
C ASN A 23 -0.37 4.37 -4.77
N THR A 24 0.38 4.45 -3.67
CA THR A 24 0.50 5.63 -2.80
C THR A 24 0.58 6.96 -3.56
N ILE A 25 1.47 7.08 -4.55
CA ILE A 25 1.63 8.31 -5.34
C ILE A 25 0.34 8.65 -6.09
N GLN A 26 -0.33 7.66 -6.68
CA GLN A 26 -1.57 7.89 -7.44
C GLN A 26 -2.73 8.27 -6.51
N PHE A 27 -2.81 7.66 -5.32
CA PHE A 27 -3.77 8.08 -4.31
C PHE A 27 -3.50 9.52 -3.84
N ALA A 28 -2.24 9.89 -3.61
CA ALA A 28 -1.88 11.25 -3.18
C ALA A 28 -2.16 12.34 -4.24
N GLN A 29 -2.24 11.96 -5.52
CA GLN A 29 -2.67 12.86 -6.59
C GLN A 29 -4.16 13.21 -6.54
N THR A 30 -4.99 12.38 -5.89
CA THR A 30 -6.46 12.48 -5.96
C THR A 30 -7.13 12.67 -4.60
N SER A 31 -6.59 12.05 -3.55
CA SER A 31 -7.08 12.07 -2.17
C SER A 31 -6.37 13.15 -1.34
N LYS A 32 -6.94 13.55 -0.19
CA LYS A 32 -6.35 14.62 0.64
C LYS A 32 -5.13 14.15 1.40
N LYS A 33 -5.15 12.94 1.95
CA LYS A 33 -4.06 12.32 2.71
C LYS A 33 -3.93 10.84 2.38
N VAL A 34 -2.69 10.38 2.28
CA VAL A 34 -2.36 8.95 2.22
C VAL A 34 -1.49 8.58 3.42
N ILE A 35 -1.80 7.47 4.08
CA ILE A 35 -0.94 6.84 5.08
C ILE A 35 -0.31 5.63 4.39
N ALA A 36 0.98 5.69 4.11
CA ALA A 36 1.73 4.66 3.40
C ALA A 36 2.57 3.86 4.39
N ILE A 37 2.28 2.58 4.51
CA ILE A 37 2.90 1.67 5.48
C ILE A 37 3.73 0.65 4.71
N ASP A 38 4.96 0.42 5.14
CA ASP A 38 5.73 -0.75 4.72
C ASP A 38 6.62 -1.23 5.87
N ILE A 39 6.84 -2.54 5.95
CA ILE A 39 7.72 -3.13 6.96
C ILE A 39 9.20 -3.01 6.55
N ASP A 40 9.49 -2.85 5.26
CA ASP A 40 10.84 -2.72 4.74
C ASP A 40 11.25 -1.23 4.67
N PRO A 41 12.20 -0.77 5.53
CA PRO A 41 12.66 0.61 5.51
C PRO A 41 13.26 1.03 4.16
N VAL A 42 13.86 0.09 3.41
CA VAL A 42 14.44 0.38 2.09
C VAL A 42 13.33 0.72 1.08
N LYS A 43 12.20 0.01 1.14
CA LYS A 43 11.04 0.33 0.29
C LYS A 43 10.46 1.69 0.64
N LEU A 44 10.36 1.98 1.93
CA LEU A 44 9.83 3.26 2.40
C LEU A 44 10.70 4.45 1.95
N GLU A 45 12.03 4.32 2.00
CA GLU A 45 12.93 5.35 1.47
C GLU A 45 12.78 5.54 -0.05
N MET A 46 12.61 4.44 -0.81
CA MET A 46 12.29 4.53 -2.24
C MET A 46 10.95 5.23 -2.47
N ALA A 47 9.92 4.92 -1.68
CA ALA A 47 8.60 5.53 -1.78
C ALA A 47 8.64 7.03 -1.49
N LYS A 48 9.36 7.46 -0.43
CA LYS A 48 9.59 8.88 -0.11
C LYS A 48 10.28 9.61 -1.25
N HIS A 49 11.36 9.04 -1.79
CA HIS A 49 12.06 9.61 -2.94
C HIS A 49 11.14 9.75 -4.16
N ASN A 50 10.42 8.68 -4.51
CA ASN A 50 9.51 8.70 -5.65
C ASN A 50 8.38 9.72 -5.44
N ALA A 51 7.78 9.80 -4.25
CA ALA A 51 6.74 10.77 -3.95
C ALA A 51 7.23 12.22 -4.11
N ALA A 52 8.48 12.51 -3.74
CA ALA A 52 9.08 13.82 -3.94
C ALA A 52 9.26 14.13 -5.43
N VAL A 53 9.71 13.16 -6.25
CA VAL A 53 9.81 13.31 -7.71
C VAL A 53 8.46 13.64 -8.35
N TYR A 54 7.38 13.05 -7.85
CA TYR A 54 6.02 13.29 -8.34
C TYR A 54 5.33 14.51 -7.70
N GLY A 55 5.98 15.19 -6.76
CA GLY A 55 5.46 16.41 -6.12
C GLY A 55 4.24 16.20 -5.23
N VAL A 56 4.13 15.03 -4.59
CA VAL A 56 2.99 14.67 -3.71
C VAL A 56 3.41 14.23 -2.31
N ALA A 57 4.69 14.35 -1.97
CA ALA A 57 5.23 13.90 -0.68
C ALA A 57 4.58 14.61 0.52
N ASP A 58 4.12 15.85 0.36
CA ASP A 58 3.43 16.64 1.39
C ASP A 58 2.06 16.06 1.79
N ARG A 59 1.50 15.16 0.97
CA ARG A 59 0.20 14.51 1.20
C ARG A 59 0.31 13.10 1.74
N ILE A 60 1.54 12.62 1.97
CA ILE A 60 1.79 11.23 2.37
C ILE A 60 2.45 11.21 3.75
N GLU A 61 1.84 10.49 4.68
CA GLU A 61 2.46 10.09 5.94
C GLU A 61 3.08 8.70 5.74
N PHE A 62 4.39 8.59 5.90
CA PHE A 62 5.13 7.34 5.75
C PHE A 62 5.36 6.71 7.12
N ILE A 63 4.95 5.45 7.30
CA ILE A 63 5.13 4.71 8.55
C ILE A 63 5.90 3.43 8.24
N GLU A 64 7.03 3.22 8.92
CA GLU A 64 7.73 1.94 8.93
C GLU A 64 7.08 1.04 9.98
N GLY A 65 6.63 -0.14 9.59
CA GLY A 65 6.14 -1.14 10.52
C GLY A 65 5.16 -2.14 9.92
N ASP A 66 4.67 -3.02 10.79
CA ASP A 66 3.68 -4.04 10.42
C ASP A 66 2.27 -3.45 10.37
N PHE A 67 1.62 -3.52 9.21
CA PHE A 67 0.23 -3.10 9.04
C PHE A 67 -0.73 -3.83 9.98
N PHE A 68 -0.50 -5.10 10.30
CA PHE A 68 -1.40 -5.85 11.18
C PHE A 68 -1.37 -5.32 12.63
N GLU A 69 -0.28 -4.67 13.05
CA GLU A 69 -0.17 -4.03 14.36
C GLU A 69 -0.66 -2.58 14.32
N ILE A 70 -0.33 -1.84 13.26
CA ILE A 70 -0.61 -0.40 13.15
C ILE A 70 -2.05 -0.14 12.69
N GLY A 71 -2.55 -0.91 11.72
CA GLY A 71 -3.85 -0.73 11.08
C GLY A 71 -5.02 -0.55 12.05
N PRO A 72 -5.15 -1.37 13.12
CA PRO A 72 -6.22 -1.21 14.12
C PRO A 72 -6.22 0.13 14.87
N THR A 73 -5.10 0.87 14.85
CA THR A 73 -4.96 2.18 15.50
C THR A 73 -5.32 3.35 14.58
N LEU A 74 -5.49 3.10 13.29
CA LEU A 74 -5.73 4.13 12.28
C LEU A 74 -7.22 4.36 12.02
N SER A 75 -7.56 5.59 11.62
CA SER A 75 -8.88 5.95 11.11
C SER A 75 -8.73 6.39 9.66
N ALA A 76 -9.41 5.71 8.74
CA ALA A 76 -9.36 6.00 7.32
C ALA A 76 -10.70 5.69 6.65
N ASP A 77 -10.94 6.29 5.49
CA ASP A 77 -12.14 6.04 4.69
C ASP A 77 -11.97 4.79 3.81
N MET A 78 -10.73 4.46 3.46
CA MET A 78 -10.36 3.34 2.60
C MET A 78 -9.02 2.74 3.02
N VAL A 79 -8.93 1.42 2.97
CA VAL A 79 -7.69 0.66 3.04
C VAL A 79 -7.46 -0.01 1.69
N PHE A 80 -6.28 0.20 1.11
CA PHE A 80 -5.81 -0.47 -0.09
C PHE A 80 -4.80 -1.55 0.31
N LEU A 81 -5.04 -2.78 -0.16
CA LEU A 81 -4.23 -3.95 0.13
C LEU A 81 -3.52 -4.42 -1.14
N SER A 82 -2.19 -4.36 -1.15
CA SER A 82 -1.33 -4.97 -2.16
C SER A 82 -0.19 -5.73 -1.46
N PRO A 83 -0.53 -6.75 -0.64
CA PRO A 83 0.45 -7.52 0.13
C PRO A 83 1.43 -8.28 -0.77
N PRO A 84 2.50 -8.88 -0.22
CA PRO A 84 3.37 -9.78 -0.96
C PRO A 84 2.64 -11.03 -1.50
N TRP A 85 2.88 -11.36 -2.76
CA TRP A 85 2.26 -12.51 -3.44
C TRP A 85 3.18 -13.75 -3.49
N GLY A 86 4.35 -13.71 -2.85
CA GLY A 86 5.38 -14.76 -2.98
C GLY A 86 6.32 -14.60 -4.19
N GLY A 87 6.41 -13.38 -4.76
CA GLY A 87 7.27 -13.08 -5.90
C GLY A 87 6.78 -13.67 -7.24
N PRO A 88 7.51 -13.52 -8.36
CA PRO A 88 6.99 -13.78 -9.72
C PRO A 88 6.41 -15.17 -9.96
N LYS A 89 6.87 -16.17 -9.20
CA LYS A 89 6.42 -17.57 -9.28
C LYS A 89 4.94 -17.76 -8.92
N TYR A 90 4.31 -16.80 -8.27
CA TYR A 90 2.86 -16.83 -7.98
C TYR A 90 2.03 -17.07 -9.25
N SER A 91 2.50 -16.56 -10.38
CA SER A 91 1.85 -16.65 -11.69
C SER A 91 2.05 -17.99 -12.41
N GLU A 92 2.91 -18.88 -11.89
CA GLU A 92 3.14 -20.21 -12.46
C GLU A 92 2.05 -21.21 -12.03
N GLN A 93 1.26 -20.87 -11.00
CA GLN A 93 0.13 -21.67 -10.54
C GLN A 93 -1.11 -21.43 -11.40
N LEU A 94 -1.89 -22.47 -11.65
CA LEU A 94 -3.17 -22.35 -12.34
C LEU A 94 -4.19 -21.54 -11.52
N GLU A 95 -4.14 -21.69 -10.20
CA GLU A 95 -4.99 -21.01 -9.23
C GLU A 95 -4.12 -20.48 -8.10
N TYR A 96 -4.41 -19.27 -7.63
CA TYR A 96 -3.73 -18.65 -6.49
C TYR A 96 -4.71 -18.53 -5.32
N ASP A 97 -4.49 -19.35 -4.29
CA ASP A 97 -5.34 -19.39 -3.11
C ASP A 97 -4.84 -18.40 -2.05
N ILE A 98 -5.62 -17.35 -1.81
CA ILE A 98 -5.28 -16.27 -0.87
C ILE A 98 -5.30 -16.71 0.60
N GLU A 99 -5.85 -17.87 0.91
CA GLU A 99 -5.84 -18.40 2.28
C GLU A 99 -4.56 -19.19 2.58
N THR A 100 -3.91 -19.75 1.56
CA THR A 100 -2.77 -20.66 1.73
C THR A 100 -1.47 -20.16 1.10
N MET A 101 -1.55 -19.23 0.14
CA MET A 101 -0.40 -18.75 -0.63
C MET A 101 -0.05 -17.28 -0.37
N LEU A 102 -0.98 -16.50 0.22
CA LEU A 102 -0.75 -15.08 0.49
C LEU A 102 0.22 -14.91 1.66
N GLU A 103 1.17 -14.00 1.50
CA GLU A 103 2.09 -13.61 2.56
C GLU A 103 1.73 -12.21 3.08
N PRO A 104 1.97 -11.89 4.36
CA PRO A 104 2.50 -12.78 5.40
C PRO A 104 1.42 -13.63 6.10
N LYS A 105 0.14 -13.38 5.82
CA LYS A 105 -1.00 -14.06 6.44
C LYS A 105 -2.09 -14.41 5.41
N PRO A 106 -2.94 -15.41 5.71
CA PRO A 106 -4.18 -15.66 4.97
C PRO A 106 -5.05 -14.40 4.89
N ALA A 107 -5.85 -14.27 3.83
CA ALA A 107 -6.76 -13.13 3.69
C ALA A 107 -7.85 -13.05 4.77
N SER A 108 -8.15 -14.17 5.44
CA SER A 108 -9.13 -14.23 6.53
C SER A 108 -8.60 -13.82 7.91
N GLU A 109 -7.30 -13.55 8.06
CA GLU A 109 -6.65 -13.10 9.30
C GLU A 109 -6.27 -11.62 9.29
#